data_AF-A0AAW8SQ86-F1
#
_entry.id   AF-A0AAW8SQ86-F1
#
_cell.length_a   1.000
_cell.length_b   1.000
_cell.length_c   1.000
_cell.angle_alpha   90.00
_cell.angle_beta   90.00
_cell.angle_gamma   90.00
#
_symmetry.space_group_name_H-M   'P 1'
#
loop_
_entity.id
_entity.type
_entity.pdbx_description
1 polymer ?
#
loop_
_entity_poly.entity_id
_entity_poly.type
_entity_poly.pdbx_seq_one_letter_code
_entity_poly.pdbx_strand_id
1 'polypeptide(L)'
;MKEWTCAMIERLESAYKVRFEKEAVLVFLNDAYQNALMLRKDYTQENDKALADFLAAFDRTRDLFISQAVDRYPSNYNKVAEKISDLKKLNESIA
;
A
#
# COMPACT_ATOMS: atom_id res chain seq x y z
N MET A 1 10.16 -8.83 -8.20
CA MET A 1 8.77 -8.31 -8.13
C MET A 1 8.08 -8.68 -6.81
N LYS A 2 7.88 -9.98 -6.52
CA LYS A 2 7.15 -10.48 -5.33
C LYS A 2 7.67 -9.98 -3.98
N GLU A 3 9.00 -9.87 -3.83
CA GLU A 3 9.60 -9.35 -2.59
C GLU A 3 9.22 -7.88 -2.34
N TRP A 4 9.26 -7.05 -3.38
CA TRP A 4 8.91 -5.63 -3.28
C TRP A 4 7.42 -5.42 -2.99
N THR A 5 6.55 -6.17 -3.66
CA THR A 5 5.10 -6.09 -3.45
C THR A 5 4.70 -6.59 -2.06
N CYS A 6 5.31 -7.67 -1.55
CA CYS A 6 5.17 -8.09 -0.16
C CYS A 6 5.64 -7.00 0.82
N ALA A 7 6.83 -6.44 0.59
CA ALA A 7 7.41 -5.40 1.43
C ALA A 7 6.56 -4.12 1.47
N MET A 8 5.84 -3.79 0.39
CA MET A 8 4.89 -2.69 0.34
C MET A 8 3.62 -2.97 1.15
N ILE A 9 3.06 -4.18 1.05
CA ILE A 9 1.88 -4.59 1.82
C ILE A 9 2.17 -4.58 3.32
N GLU A 10 3.31 -5.14 3.74
CA GLU A 10 3.71 -5.21 5.15
C GLU A 10 3.83 -3.82 5.80
N ARG A 11 4.34 -2.84 5.04
CA ARG A 11 4.44 -1.45 5.50
C ARG A 11 3.07 -0.79 5.65
N LEU A 12 2.16 -0.99 4.70
CA LEU A 12 0.77 -0.53 4.82
C LEU A 12 0.06 -1.18 6.02
N GLU A 13 0.28 -2.47 6.27
CA GLU A 13 -0.28 -3.16 7.44
C GLU A 13 0.29 -2.66 8.75
N SER A 14 1.59 -2.38 8.78
CA SER A 14 2.25 -1.84 9.96
C SER A 14 1.71 -0.44 10.28
N ALA A 15 1.57 0.42 9.28
CA ALA A 15 0.93 1.72 9.42
C ALA A 15 -0.51 1.59 9.96
N TYR A 16 -1.29 0.65 9.41
CA TYR A 16 -2.64 0.38 9.89
C TYR A 16 -2.70 -0.09 11.35
N LYS A 17 -1.77 -0.94 11.78
CA LYS A 17 -1.72 -1.42 13.18
C LYS A 17 -1.34 -0.29 14.14
N VAL A 18 -0.47 0.62 13.72
CA VAL A 18 0.07 1.75 14.52
C VAL A 18 -0.84 2.99 14.48
N ARG A 19 -2.13 2.83 14.14
CA ARG A 19 -3.22 3.82 13.93
C ARG A 19 -3.32 5.08 14.83
N PHE A 20 -2.49 5.24 15.86
CA PHE A 20 -2.50 6.36 16.78
C PHE A 20 -1.21 7.21 16.80
N GLU A 21 -0.08 6.72 16.27
CA GLU A 21 1.18 7.48 16.21
C GLU A 21 1.41 8.03 14.80
N LYS A 22 0.96 9.27 14.57
CA LYS A 22 0.96 9.92 13.26
C LYS A 22 2.34 9.89 12.59
N GLU A 23 3.39 10.20 13.33
CA GLU A 23 4.76 10.27 12.83
C GLU A 23 5.25 8.89 12.37
N ALA A 24 5.07 7.86 13.21
CA ALA A 24 5.43 6.48 12.87
C ALA A 24 4.65 5.99 11.64
N VAL A 25 3.35 6.28 11.59
CA VAL A 25 2.48 5.96 10.47
C VAL A 25 2.97 6.58 9.16
N LEU A 26 3.33 7.86 9.16
CA LEU A 26 3.80 8.56 7.97
C LEU A 26 5.15 8.01 7.48
N VAL A 27 6.04 7.59 8.38
CA VAL A 27 7.31 6.94 8.02
C VAL A 27 7.05 5.63 7.26
N PHE A 28 6.21 4.75 7.79
CA PHE A 28 5.88 3.49 7.13
C PHE A 28 5.23 3.69 5.75
N LEU A 29 4.36 4.68 5.61
CA LEU A 29 3.72 5.02 4.33
C LEU A 29 4.71 5.58 3.31
N ASN A 30 5.63 6.44 3.75
CA ASN A 30 6.65 7.00 2.89
C ASN A 30 7.55 5.89 2.32
N ASP A 31 7.99 4.95 3.16
CA ASP A 31 8.82 3.83 2.71
C ASP A 31 8.08 2.95 1.70
N ALA A 32 6.78 2.69 1.94
CA ALA A 32 5.95 1.93 1.00
C ALA A 32 5.83 2.65 -0.35
N TYR A 33 5.74 3.98 -0.34
CA TYR A 33 5.70 4.79 -1.56
C TYR A 33 7.03 4.80 -2.31
N GLN A 34 8.16 4.94 -1.61
CA GLN A 34 9.49 4.87 -2.24
C GLN A 34 9.70 3.52 -2.94
N ASN A 35 9.27 2.42 -2.31
CA ASN A 35 9.30 1.10 -2.95
C ASN A 35 8.43 1.05 -4.22
N ALA A 36 7.25 1.67 -4.20
CA ALA A 36 6.38 1.76 -5.39
C ALA A 36 7.03 2.53 -6.53
N LEU A 37 7.75 3.62 -6.23
CA LEU A 37 8.48 4.41 -7.23
C LEU A 37 9.64 3.61 -7.85
N MET A 38 10.39 2.88 -7.01
CA MET A 38 11.45 1.99 -7.49
C MET A 38 10.89 0.90 -8.41
N LEU A 39 9.77 0.28 -8.02
CA LEU A 39 9.08 -0.70 -8.85
C LEU A 39 8.66 -0.11 -10.22
N ARG A 40 8.08 1.09 -10.23
CA ARG A 40 7.70 1.75 -11.50
C ARG A 40 8.90 2.02 -12.39
N LYS A 41 10.02 2.44 -11.80
CA LYS A 41 11.27 2.72 -12.51
C LYS A 41 11.86 1.45 -13.12
N ASP A 42 11.91 0.37 -12.36
CA ASP A 42 12.49 -0.90 -12.80
C ASP A 42 11.66 -1.57 -13.90
N TYR A 43 10.34 -1.34 -13.90
CA TYR A 43 9.39 -1.98 -14.83
C TYR A 43 8.82 -1.05 -15.91
N THR A 44 9.38 0.14 -16.10
CA THR A 44 8.95 1.08 -17.18
C THR A 44 9.06 0.49 -18.60
N GLN A 45 9.68 -0.69 -18.77
CA GLN A 45 9.90 -1.36 -20.04
C GLN A 45 9.01 -2.60 -20.26
N GLU A 46 8.35 -3.14 -19.23
CA GLU A 46 7.46 -4.29 -19.33
C GLU A 46 6.02 -3.84 -19.14
N ASN A 47 5.17 -4.08 -20.15
CA ASN A 47 3.76 -3.72 -20.13
C ASN A 47 2.96 -4.73 -19.29
N ASP A 48 3.35 -4.91 -18.03
CA ASP A 48 2.71 -5.84 -17.10
C ASP A 48 1.45 -5.21 -16.51
N LYS A 49 0.31 -5.62 -17.08
CA LYS A 49 -1.01 -5.17 -16.65
C LYS A 49 -1.31 -5.54 -15.21
N ALA A 50 -0.90 -6.71 -14.74
CA ALA A 50 -1.17 -7.15 -13.37
C ALA A 50 -0.39 -6.30 -12.35
N LEU A 51 0.86 -5.97 -12.69
CA LEU A 51 1.67 -5.03 -11.92
C LEU A 51 1.07 -3.63 -11.90
N ALA A 52 0.62 -3.13 -13.05
CA ALA A 52 -0.03 -1.82 -13.15
C ALA A 52 -1.32 -1.76 -12.31
N ASP A 53 -2.13 -2.81 -12.37
CA ASP A 53 -3.35 -2.94 -11.57
C ASP A 53 -3.04 -2.98 -10.06
N PHE A 54 -1.98 -3.69 -9.66
CA PHE A 54 -1.51 -3.70 -8.27
C PHE A 54 -1.05 -2.32 -7.80
N LEU A 55 -0.21 -1.65 -8.58
CA LEU A 55 0.30 -0.32 -8.25
C LEU A 55 -0.84 0.71 -8.13
N ALA A 56 -1.84 0.63 -9.00
CA ALA A 56 -3.02 1.48 -8.94
C ALA A 56 -3.88 1.19 -7.69
N ALA A 57 -4.07 -0.08 -7.34
CA ALA A 57 -4.78 -0.46 -6.11
C ALA A 57 -4.01 -0.02 -4.86
N PHE A 58 -2.68 -0.11 -4.89
CA PHE A 58 -1.80 0.32 -3.80
C PHE A 58 -1.92 1.83 -3.57
N ASP A 59 -1.81 2.65 -4.63
CA ASP A 59 -1.94 4.11 -4.54
C ASP A 59 -3.28 4.52 -3.92
N ARG A 60 -4.39 3.94 -4.40
CA ARG A 60 -5.72 4.22 -3.85
C ARG A 60 -5.83 3.87 -2.38
N THR A 61 -5.24 2.75 -1.96
CA THR A 61 -5.26 2.29 -0.57
C THR A 61 -4.44 3.22 0.33
N ARG A 62 -3.26 3.62 -0.14
CA ARG A 62 -2.41 4.61 0.53
C ARG A 62 -3.15 5.94 0.71
N ASP A 63 -3.74 6.47 -0.35
CA ASP A 63 -4.41 7.79 -0.31
C ASP A 63 -5.63 7.76 0.60
N LEU A 64 -6.41 6.68 0.54
CA LEU A 64 -7.49 6.45 1.48
C LEU A 64 -6.94 6.42 2.91
N PHE A 65 -5.88 5.66 3.17
CA PHE A 65 -5.30 5.58 4.50
C PHE A 65 -4.76 6.93 4.99
N ILE A 66 -4.09 7.72 4.14
CA ILE A 66 -3.64 9.08 4.49
C ILE A 66 -4.83 9.96 4.87
N SER A 67 -5.90 9.95 4.06
CA SER A 67 -7.10 10.74 4.35
C SER A 67 -7.70 10.40 5.73
N GLN A 68 -7.60 9.13 6.13
CA GLN A 68 -8.10 8.64 7.40
C GLN A 68 -7.11 8.80 8.55
N ALA A 69 -5.80 8.76 8.29
CA ALA A 69 -4.77 9.14 9.26
C ALA A 69 -4.88 10.62 9.65
N VAL A 70 -5.35 11.46 8.72
CA VAL A 70 -5.69 12.85 9.00
C VAL A 70 -7.04 12.96 9.73
N ASP A 71 -8.02 12.11 9.41
CA ASP A 71 -9.36 12.09 10.01
C ASP A 71 -9.51 11.02 11.10
N ARG A 72 -9.33 11.40 12.38
CA ARG A 72 -9.13 10.51 13.56
C ARG A 72 -10.26 9.52 13.94
N TYR A 73 -11.15 9.10 13.03
CA TYR A 73 -12.29 8.22 13.34
C TYR A 73 -12.09 6.75 12.90
N PRO A 74 -12.29 5.77 13.81
CA PRO A 74 -12.10 4.34 13.53
C PRO A 74 -12.95 3.76 12.39
N SER A 75 -14.15 4.30 12.15
CA SER A 75 -15.07 3.81 11.11
C SER A 75 -14.51 3.91 9.71
N ASN A 76 -13.60 4.86 9.49
CA ASN A 76 -13.00 5.03 8.18
C ASN A 76 -11.98 3.90 7.88
N TYR A 77 -11.23 3.47 8.90
CA TYR A 77 -10.14 2.49 8.79
C TYR A 77 -10.59 1.09 8.35
N ASN A 78 -11.85 0.71 8.58
CA ASN A 78 -12.38 -0.58 8.11
C ASN A 78 -12.25 -0.73 6.58
N LYS A 79 -12.47 0.37 5.83
CA LYS A 79 -12.31 0.36 4.37
C LYS A 79 -10.85 0.17 3.95
N VAL A 80 -9.90 0.64 4.74
CA VAL A 80 -8.47 0.40 4.45
C VAL A 80 -8.11 -1.05 4.74
N ALA A 81 -8.61 -1.63 5.83
CA ALA A 81 -8.37 -3.04 6.14
C ALA A 81 -8.84 -3.96 4.99
N GLU A 82 -10.04 -3.71 4.45
CA GLU A 82 -10.56 -4.42 3.27
C GLU A 82 -9.63 -4.25 2.06
N LYS A 83 -9.19 -3.02 1.78
CA LYS A 83 -8.31 -2.74 0.63
C LYS A 83 -6.94 -3.39 0.75
N ILE A 84 -6.36 -3.43 1.95
CA ILE A 84 -5.11 -4.15 2.20
C ILE A 84 -5.30 -5.65 1.98
N SER A 85 -6.44 -6.22 2.39
CA SER A 85 -6.76 -7.62 2.10
C SER A 85 -6.91 -7.90 0.60
N ASP A 86 -7.51 -6.99 -0.17
CA ASP A 86 -7.60 -7.12 -1.63
C ASP A 86 -6.20 -7.10 -2.27
N LEU A 87 -5.32 -6.21 -1.81
CA LEU A 87 -3.94 -6.12 -2.29
C LEU A 87 -3.14 -7.40 -2.05
N LYS A 88 -3.35 -8.08 -0.91
CA LYS A 88 -2.73 -9.38 -0.62
C LYS A 88 -3.12 -10.45 -1.63
N LYS A 89 -4.42 -10.58 -1.90
CA LYS A 89 -4.94 -11.54 -2.88
C LYS A 89 -4.41 -11.25 -4.29
N LEU A 90 -4.36 -9.97 -4.66
CA LEU A 90 -3.82 -9.56 -5.95
C LEU A 90 -2.32 -9.87 -6.06
N ASN A 91 -1.55 -9.63 -5.00
CA ASN A 91 -0.13 -9.97 -4.96
C ASN A 91 0.13 -11.48 -5.11
N GLU A 92 -0.73 -12.34 -4.55
CA GLU A 92 -0.67 -13.78 -4.76
C GLU A 92 -0.90 -14.18 -6.23
N SER A 93 -1.70 -13.42 -6.98
CA SER A 93 -1.96 -13.67 -8.40
C SER A 93 -0.87 -13.16 -9.36
N ILE A 94 0.04 -12.31 -8.86
CA ILE A 94 1.21 -11.82 -9.59
C ILE A 94 2.40 -12.80 -9.47
N ALA A 95 2.33 -13.73 -8.51
CA ALA A 95 3.34 -14.75 -8.24
C ALA A 95 3.20 -16.00 -9.12
#